data_AF-A0A0D5ZK24-F1
#
_entry.id   AF-A0A0D5ZK24-F1
#
_cell.length_a   1.000
_cell.length_b   1.000
_cell.length_c   1.000
_cell.angle_alpha   90.00
_cell.angle_beta   90.00
_cell.angle_gamma   90.00
#
_symmetry.space_group_name_H-M   'P 1'
#
loop_
_entity.id
_entity.type
_entity.pdbx_description
1 polymer ?
#
loop_
_entity_poly.entity_id
_entity_poly.type
_entity_poly.pdbx_seq_one_letter_code
_entity_poly.pdbx_strand_id
1 'polypeptide(L)'
;MKIHKLLPLVSFLAPLSLFSCANYQKSTELSNLIDSSSNVLQNDQSEKEKMTKFVLDSILNKQFKNSQVNRVAFINSQNNEANITAFLEKSQQYSQIILNSNESDQIEEAKINLKNLYNKNWLILLNHLNKLHIHFDNWYYFQDYNSDLKNSAHSQEFKDKIEHSLNFPRPWTEEYKTELFLNPDAKPKFEVFYDTKIKNLFLDEIIEGEESAEMPNTTIFYVLKDKLLFRIKVNNENVEIQNIIYFDKSKSKISLNLISNIVHSGFVHHDQEGYDRLEEDIVNKYRYNIPSEVLLINKGERNEN
;
A
#
# COMPACT_ATOMS: atom_id res chain seq x y z
N MET A 1 -87.76 -14.49 1.23
CA MET A 1 -87.21 -15.55 2.10
C MET A 1 -85.99 -14.97 2.80
N LYS A 2 -85.98 -15.00 4.14
CA LYS A 2 -84.88 -14.58 5.03
C LYS A 2 -83.61 -15.39 4.70
N ILE A 3 -82.40 -14.89 4.90
CA ILE A 3 -81.63 -15.03 6.15
C ILE A 3 -80.49 -13.98 6.15
N HIS A 4 -80.45 -13.20 7.23
CA HIS A 4 -79.34 -12.37 7.65
C HIS A 4 -78.14 -13.23 8.08
N LYS A 5 -76.91 -12.82 7.72
CA LYS A 5 -75.70 -13.23 8.43
C LYS A 5 -75.06 -12.02 9.11
N LEU A 6 -74.82 -12.19 10.40
CA LEU A 6 -74.23 -11.29 11.39
C LEU A 6 -72.71 -11.43 11.45
N LEU A 7 -72.03 -10.28 11.62
CA LEU A 7 -70.76 -10.00 12.36
C LEU A 7 -69.44 -10.75 12.00
N PRO A 8 -68.23 -10.27 12.40
CA PRO A 8 -67.93 -9.18 13.34
C PRO A 8 -67.02 -8.04 12.85
N LEU A 9 -67.25 -6.87 13.46
CA LEU A 9 -66.38 -5.70 13.47
C LEU A 9 -65.17 -6.03 14.37
N VAL A 10 -63.96 -6.07 13.81
CA VAL A 10 -62.71 -6.16 14.58
C VAL A 10 -62.22 -4.75 14.84
N SER A 11 -62.45 -4.27 16.06
CA SER A 11 -61.86 -3.03 16.58
C SER A 11 -60.38 -3.25 16.86
N PHE A 12 -59.51 -2.70 16.01
CA PHE A 12 -58.09 -2.54 16.35
C PHE A 12 -57.94 -1.33 17.27
N LEU A 13 -57.67 -1.60 18.54
CA LEU A 13 -57.23 -0.64 19.54
C LEU A 13 -55.85 -0.08 19.13
N ALA A 14 -55.77 1.24 18.97
CA ALA A 14 -54.50 1.93 18.85
C ALA A 14 -53.75 1.91 20.19
N PRO A 15 -52.43 1.64 20.22
CA PRO A 15 -51.65 1.80 21.43
C PRO A 15 -51.48 3.28 21.74
N LEU A 16 -52.04 3.71 22.87
CA LEU A 16 -51.71 4.98 23.51
C LEU A 16 -50.28 4.88 24.04
N SER A 17 -49.32 5.49 23.34
CA SER A 17 -47.99 5.72 23.87
C SER A 17 -48.08 6.68 25.05
N LEU A 18 -47.82 6.15 26.24
CA LEU A 18 -47.60 6.92 27.45
C LEU A 18 -46.32 7.75 27.27
N PHE A 19 -46.45 9.07 27.29
CA PHE A 19 -45.32 9.97 27.44
C PHE A 19 -44.64 9.68 28.79
N SER A 20 -43.46 9.07 28.74
CA SER A 20 -42.57 9.02 29.89
C SER A 20 -41.93 10.39 30.05
N CYS A 21 -42.42 11.19 30.99
CA CYS A 21 -41.69 12.33 31.51
C CYS A 21 -40.48 11.80 32.28
N ALA A 22 -39.37 11.55 31.58
CA ALA A 22 -38.08 11.37 32.21
C ALA A 22 -37.75 12.68 32.96
N ASN A 23 -37.62 12.58 34.28
CA ASN A 23 -37.30 13.71 35.14
C ASN A 23 -35.79 14.03 34.99
N TYR A 24 -35.46 14.97 34.10
CA TYR A 24 -34.08 15.40 33.80
C TYR A 24 -33.41 16.22 34.91
N GLN A 25 -34.09 16.42 36.05
CA GLN A 25 -33.60 17.28 37.12
C GLN A 25 -32.42 16.67 37.92
N LYS A 26 -32.00 15.44 37.61
CA LYS A 26 -30.84 14.76 38.23
C LYS A 26 -29.57 14.72 37.36
N SER A 27 -29.58 15.20 36.11
CA SER A 27 -28.38 15.13 35.26
C SER A 27 -27.31 16.16 35.65
N THR A 28 -27.70 17.26 36.29
CA THR A 28 -26.80 18.33 36.75
C THR A 28 -26.04 17.97 38.03
N GLU A 29 -26.55 17.03 38.85
CA GLU A 29 -25.80 16.51 40.01
C GLU A 29 -24.78 15.44 39.60
N LEU A 30 -25.06 14.67 38.54
CA LEU A 30 -24.10 13.68 38.00
C LEU A 30 -22.93 14.33 37.25
N SER A 31 -23.14 15.49 36.59
CA SER A 31 -22.05 16.20 35.90
C SER A 31 -20.99 16.76 36.85
N ASN A 32 -21.32 16.96 38.12
CA ASN A 32 -20.40 17.43 39.16
C ASN A 32 -19.63 16.29 39.85
N LEU A 33 -19.99 15.03 39.58
CA LEU A 33 -19.28 13.82 40.05
C LEU A 33 -18.27 13.31 39.01
N ILE A 34 -18.30 13.84 37.78
CA ILE A 34 -17.26 13.60 36.78
C ILE A 34 -16.13 14.57 37.07
N ASP A 35 -15.04 14.05 37.63
CA ASP A 35 -13.84 14.83 37.90
C ASP A 35 -13.34 15.48 36.60
N SER A 36 -13.39 16.81 36.54
CA SER A 36 -12.86 17.58 35.41
C SER A 36 -11.34 17.40 35.20
N SER A 37 -10.63 16.82 36.18
CA SER A 37 -9.24 16.36 36.05
C SER A 37 -9.11 15.08 35.21
N SER A 38 -10.23 14.39 34.95
CA SER A 38 -10.36 13.26 34.03
C SER A 38 -10.72 13.68 32.60
N ASN A 39 -10.63 14.98 32.27
CA ASN A 39 -10.43 15.38 30.88
C ASN A 39 -9.09 14.80 30.44
N VAL A 40 -9.11 13.55 30.01
CA VAL A 40 -8.06 12.96 29.20
C VAL A 40 -7.85 13.97 28.08
N LEU A 41 -6.71 14.66 28.15
CA LEU A 41 -6.23 15.54 27.10
C LEU A 41 -6.54 14.81 25.80
N GLN A 42 -7.47 15.36 24.99
CA GLN A 42 -7.70 14.84 23.66
C GLN A 42 -6.34 14.88 23.00
N ASN A 43 -5.76 13.69 22.82
CA ASN A 43 -4.41 13.52 22.33
C ASN A 43 -4.37 14.28 20.99
N ASP A 44 -3.58 15.35 20.92
CA ASP A 44 -3.39 16.20 19.74
C ASP A 44 -2.65 15.41 18.65
N GLN A 45 -3.27 14.32 18.19
CA GLN A 45 -2.73 13.52 17.11
C GLN A 45 -2.69 14.37 15.86
N SER A 46 -1.51 14.41 15.24
CA SER A 46 -1.35 15.16 14.00
C SER A 46 -2.25 14.58 12.90
N GLU A 47 -2.65 15.41 11.93
CA GLU A 47 -3.45 14.93 10.79
C GLU A 47 -2.77 13.76 10.05
N LYS A 48 -1.43 13.70 10.07
CA LYS A 48 -0.64 12.59 9.50
C LYS A 48 -0.78 11.29 10.29
N GLU A 49 -0.84 11.36 11.62
CA GLU A 49 -1.09 10.19 12.48
C GLU A 49 -2.51 9.66 12.28
N LYS A 50 -3.50 10.56 12.20
CA LYS A 50 -4.89 10.19 11.91
C LYS A 50 -5.01 9.50 10.55
N MET A 51 -4.38 10.06 9.51
CA MET A 51 -4.35 9.44 8.18
C MET A 51 -3.67 8.08 8.20
N THR A 52 -2.49 7.97 8.82
CA THR A 52 -1.77 6.70 8.94
C THR A 52 -2.62 5.65 9.64
N LYS A 53 -3.27 6.01 10.75
CA LYS A 53 -4.19 5.14 11.47
C LYS A 53 -5.36 4.69 10.60
N PHE A 54 -5.98 5.62 9.85
CA PHE A 54 -7.07 5.32 8.93
C PHE A 54 -6.65 4.30 7.86
N VAL A 55 -5.46 4.46 7.28
CA VAL A 55 -4.90 3.51 6.30
C VAL A 55 -4.75 2.12 6.90
N LEU A 56 -4.09 2.01 8.06
CA LEU A 56 -3.84 0.72 8.72
C LEU A 56 -5.15 0.06 9.16
N ASP A 57 -6.07 0.83 9.73
CA ASP A 57 -7.37 0.32 10.17
C ASP A 57 -8.23 -0.15 8.98
N SER A 58 -8.12 0.48 7.80
CA SER A 58 -8.81 0.03 6.58
C SER A 58 -8.37 -1.37 6.13
N ILE A 59 -7.06 -1.64 6.15
CA ILE A 59 -6.49 -2.95 5.82
C ILE A 59 -6.92 -3.98 6.89
N LEU A 60 -6.77 -3.65 8.18
CA LEU A 60 -7.14 -4.54 9.30
C LEU A 60 -8.63 -4.89 9.28
N ASN A 61 -9.50 -3.91 9.04
CA ASN A 61 -10.95 -4.12 8.99
C ASN A 61 -11.34 -5.03 7.82
N LYS A 62 -10.61 -4.96 6.70
CA LYS A 62 -10.83 -5.89 5.58
C LYS A 62 -10.34 -7.30 5.90
N GLN A 63 -9.12 -7.44 6.42
CA GLN A 63 -8.53 -8.75 6.75
C GLN A 63 -9.33 -9.47 7.85
N PHE A 64 -9.76 -8.75 8.89
CA PHE A 64 -10.38 -9.34 10.08
C PHE A 64 -11.87 -9.03 10.20
N LYS A 65 -12.57 -8.84 9.08
CA LYS A 65 -13.99 -8.43 9.02
C LYS A 65 -14.90 -9.16 10.03
N ASN A 66 -14.64 -10.43 10.26
CA ASN A 66 -15.47 -11.30 11.12
C ASN A 66 -14.75 -11.83 12.38
N SER A 67 -13.54 -11.37 12.71
CA SER A 67 -12.78 -11.92 13.85
C SER A 67 -11.98 -10.86 14.61
N GLN A 68 -12.65 -10.21 15.57
CA GLN A 68 -12.00 -9.25 16.46
C GLN A 68 -10.92 -9.89 17.33
N VAL A 69 -11.10 -11.15 17.75
CA VAL A 69 -10.11 -11.89 18.55
C VAL A 69 -8.83 -12.09 17.74
N ASN A 70 -8.93 -12.55 16.49
CA ASN A 70 -7.75 -12.73 15.63
C ASN A 70 -7.10 -11.39 15.30
N ARG A 71 -7.89 -10.33 15.10
CA ARG A 71 -7.36 -8.97 14.90
C ARG A 71 -6.48 -8.53 16.07
N VAL A 72 -6.98 -8.67 17.30
CA VAL A 72 -6.25 -8.26 18.51
C VAL A 72 -4.99 -9.11 18.68
N ALA A 73 -5.08 -10.43 18.50
CA ALA A 73 -3.93 -11.31 18.58
C ALA A 73 -2.85 -10.95 17.53
N PHE A 74 -3.28 -10.67 16.29
CA PHE A 74 -2.39 -10.22 15.22
C PHE A 74 -1.71 -8.89 15.58
N ILE A 75 -2.47 -7.86 15.94
CA ILE A 75 -1.91 -6.54 16.31
C ILE A 75 -0.91 -6.68 17.46
N ASN A 76 -1.25 -7.45 18.50
CA ASN A 76 -0.35 -7.68 19.63
C ASN A 76 0.93 -8.39 19.19
N SER A 77 0.85 -9.35 18.27
CA SER A 77 2.03 -10.00 17.71
C SER A 77 2.90 -9.02 16.90
N GLN A 78 2.28 -8.10 16.15
CA GLN A 78 2.99 -7.14 15.31
C GLN A 78 3.60 -5.98 16.10
N ASN A 79 3.05 -5.65 17.28
CA ASN A 79 3.58 -4.64 18.18
C ASN A 79 4.56 -5.21 19.21
N ASN A 80 4.81 -6.52 19.20
CA ASN A 80 5.76 -7.15 20.10
C ASN A 80 7.20 -6.83 19.68
N GLU A 81 8.01 -6.30 20.60
CA GLU A 81 9.39 -5.89 20.32
C GLU A 81 10.27 -7.02 19.77
N ALA A 82 10.15 -8.25 20.30
CA ALA A 82 10.94 -9.37 19.80
C ALA A 82 10.59 -9.72 18.35
N ASN A 83 9.31 -9.62 17.96
CA ASN A 83 8.88 -9.83 16.58
C ASN A 83 9.35 -8.71 15.65
N ILE A 84 9.33 -7.45 16.12
CA ILE A 84 9.85 -6.30 15.36
C ILE A 84 11.35 -6.46 15.13
N THR A 85 12.13 -6.80 16.16
CA THR A 85 13.56 -7.06 16.05
C THR A 85 13.84 -8.21 15.08
N ALA A 86 13.16 -9.35 15.24
CA ALA A 86 13.33 -10.50 14.34
C ALA A 86 12.96 -10.16 12.88
N PHE A 87 11.95 -9.30 12.67
CA PHE A 87 11.62 -8.79 11.35
C PHE A 87 12.75 -7.95 10.76
N LEU A 88 13.27 -6.99 11.52
CA LEU A 88 14.33 -6.09 11.05
C LEU A 88 15.63 -6.84 10.75
N GLU A 89 16.02 -7.79 11.60
CA GLU A 89 17.21 -8.65 11.41
C GLU A 89 17.10 -9.50 10.15
N LYS A 90 15.96 -10.18 9.94
CA LYS A 90 15.74 -10.99 8.73
C LYS A 90 15.66 -10.12 7.47
N SER A 91 14.98 -8.99 7.55
CA SER A 91 14.94 -8.02 6.45
C SER A 91 16.34 -7.56 6.07
N GLN A 92 17.20 -7.28 7.07
CA GLN A 92 18.59 -6.90 6.84
C GLN A 92 19.38 -8.06 6.22
N GLN A 93 19.23 -9.28 6.72
CA GLN A 93 19.91 -10.46 6.16
C GLN A 93 19.60 -10.64 4.66
N TYR A 94 18.32 -10.65 4.28
CA TYR A 94 17.93 -10.78 2.87
C TYR A 94 18.42 -9.59 2.03
N SER A 95 18.35 -8.38 2.59
CA SER A 95 18.86 -7.17 1.93
C SER A 95 20.35 -7.26 1.64
N GLN A 96 21.17 -7.80 2.56
CA GLN A 96 22.60 -7.97 2.33
C GLN A 96 22.90 -9.01 1.25
N ILE A 97 22.10 -10.07 1.13
CA ILE A 97 22.23 -11.04 0.03
C ILE A 97 21.93 -10.36 -1.31
N ILE A 98 20.83 -9.61 -1.39
CA ILE A 98 20.43 -8.88 -2.60
C ILE A 98 21.50 -7.88 -3.04
N LEU A 99 22.14 -7.18 -2.08
CA LEU A 99 23.12 -6.14 -2.37
C LEU A 99 24.53 -6.66 -2.68
N ASN A 100 24.93 -7.78 -2.10
CA ASN A 100 26.34 -8.21 -2.10
C ASN A 100 26.59 -9.53 -2.84
N SER A 101 25.56 -10.32 -3.14
CA SER A 101 25.74 -11.56 -3.90
C SER A 101 25.94 -11.24 -5.38
N ASN A 102 26.74 -12.08 -6.05
CA ASN A 102 26.87 -12.09 -7.51
C ASN A 102 26.12 -13.28 -8.15
N GLU A 103 25.49 -14.13 -7.33
CA GLU A 103 24.76 -15.31 -7.79
C GLU A 103 23.28 -14.98 -7.97
N SER A 104 22.82 -15.01 -9.23
CA SER A 104 21.43 -14.65 -9.58
C SER A 104 20.39 -15.45 -8.80
N ASP A 105 20.61 -16.76 -8.63
CA ASP A 105 19.65 -17.63 -7.92
C ASP A 105 19.51 -17.25 -6.44
N GLN A 106 20.62 -16.88 -5.79
CA GLN A 106 20.60 -16.43 -4.39
C GLN A 106 19.88 -15.08 -4.24
N ILE A 107 20.08 -14.17 -5.20
CA ILE A 107 19.41 -12.87 -5.22
C ILE A 107 17.90 -13.06 -5.34
N GLU A 108 17.44 -13.88 -6.31
CA GLU A 108 16.02 -14.13 -6.53
C GLU A 108 15.37 -14.85 -5.34
N GLU A 109 16.05 -15.84 -4.74
CA GLU A 109 15.57 -16.48 -3.51
C GLU A 109 15.44 -15.47 -2.36
N ALA A 110 16.42 -14.58 -2.19
CA ALA A 110 16.37 -13.54 -1.16
C ALA A 110 15.23 -12.54 -1.40
N LYS A 111 14.95 -12.14 -2.64
CA LYS A 111 13.79 -11.30 -3.00
C LYS A 111 12.47 -11.97 -2.63
N ILE A 112 12.31 -13.25 -2.96
CA ILE A 112 11.11 -14.04 -2.62
C ILE A 112 10.93 -14.11 -1.11
N ASN A 113 12.00 -14.43 -0.37
CA ASN A 113 11.96 -14.53 1.08
C ASN A 113 11.67 -13.19 1.76
N LEU A 114 12.21 -12.09 1.22
CA LEU A 114 11.92 -10.74 1.69
C LEU A 114 10.44 -10.37 1.47
N LYS A 115 9.89 -10.67 0.29
CA LYS A 115 8.47 -10.46 -0.01
C LYS A 115 7.57 -11.27 0.94
N ASN A 116 7.91 -12.53 1.20
CA ASN A 116 7.17 -13.38 2.15
C ASN A 116 7.23 -12.82 3.58
N LEU A 117 8.40 -12.30 4.00
CA LEU A 117 8.57 -11.64 5.28
C LEU A 117 7.67 -10.40 5.39
N TYR A 118 7.58 -9.61 4.33
CA TYR A 118 6.72 -8.42 4.24
C TYR A 118 5.24 -8.76 4.29
N ASN A 119 4.78 -9.75 3.55
CA ASN A 119 3.39 -10.19 3.56
C ASN A 119 2.95 -10.65 4.95
N LYS A 120 3.80 -11.47 5.61
CA LYS A 120 3.52 -11.98 6.96
C LYS A 120 3.52 -10.89 8.03
N ASN A 121 4.34 -9.85 7.86
CA ASN A 121 4.58 -8.82 8.86
C ASN A 121 4.25 -7.42 8.32
N TRP A 122 3.19 -7.33 7.52
CA TRP A 122 2.87 -6.11 6.77
C TRP A 122 2.64 -4.90 7.70
N LEU A 123 2.09 -5.14 8.90
CA LEU A 123 1.85 -4.09 9.87
C LEU A 123 3.15 -3.58 10.49
N ILE A 124 4.12 -4.47 10.76
CA ILE A 124 5.47 -4.06 11.16
C ILE A 124 6.11 -3.24 10.04
N LEU A 125 6.05 -3.73 8.80
CA LEU A 125 6.61 -3.05 7.63
C LEU A 125 6.11 -1.61 7.50
N LEU A 126 4.78 -1.41 7.49
CA LEU A 126 4.20 -0.09 7.28
C LEU A 126 4.46 0.87 8.46
N ASN A 127 4.58 0.37 9.68
CA ASN A 127 4.91 1.19 10.86
C ASN A 127 6.41 1.53 10.99
N HIS A 128 7.28 0.83 10.27
CA HIS A 128 8.74 0.99 10.36
C HIS A 128 9.39 1.31 9.02
N LEU A 129 8.65 1.92 8.09
CA LEU A 129 9.18 2.30 6.77
C LEU A 129 10.43 3.18 6.86
N ASN A 130 10.55 4.02 7.90
CA ASN A 130 11.71 4.88 8.14
C ASN A 130 13.02 4.14 8.43
N LYS A 131 12.97 2.83 8.68
CA LYS A 131 14.14 1.96 8.82
C LYS A 131 14.59 1.36 7.49
N LEU A 132 13.85 1.60 6.41
CA LEU A 132 14.08 1.00 5.11
C LEU A 132 14.53 2.04 4.07
N HIS A 133 15.20 1.52 3.06
CA HIS A 133 15.64 2.25 1.90
C HIS A 133 14.91 1.72 0.67
N ILE A 134 14.52 2.62 -0.22
CA ILE A 134 14.02 2.26 -1.54
C ILE A 134 15.22 1.79 -2.35
N HIS A 135 15.13 0.62 -2.97
CA HIS A 135 16.10 0.05 -3.89
C HIS A 135 15.41 -0.25 -5.22
N PHE A 136 15.97 0.27 -6.31
CA PHE A 136 15.49 -0.04 -7.65
C PHE A 136 15.60 -1.55 -7.92
N ASP A 137 14.54 -2.15 -8.48
CA ASP A 137 14.57 -3.53 -8.95
C ASP A 137 14.39 -3.58 -10.46
N ASN A 138 13.27 -3.04 -10.95
CA ASN A 138 12.92 -3.06 -12.37
C ASN A 138 12.12 -1.81 -12.76
N TRP A 139 11.98 -1.54 -14.06
CA TRP A 139 10.96 -0.59 -14.52
C TRP A 139 9.58 -1.22 -14.44
N TYR A 140 8.58 -0.45 -14.01
CA TYR A 140 7.20 -0.92 -13.94
C TYR A 140 6.48 -0.62 -15.25
N TYR A 141 6.00 -1.67 -15.90
CA TYR A 141 5.18 -1.62 -17.12
C TYR A 141 4.35 -2.91 -17.25
N PHE A 142 3.36 -2.90 -18.14
CA PHE A 142 2.55 -4.09 -18.39
C PHE A 142 3.26 -5.00 -19.39
N GLN A 143 3.33 -6.31 -19.09
CA GLN A 143 3.85 -7.28 -20.05
C GLN A 143 2.95 -7.31 -21.28
N ASP A 144 3.54 -7.48 -22.47
CA ASP A 144 2.75 -7.66 -23.69
C ASP A 144 1.80 -8.85 -23.52
N TYR A 145 0.55 -8.69 -23.94
CA TYR A 145 -0.48 -9.71 -23.87
C TYR A 145 -0.91 -10.11 -25.26
N ASN A 146 -0.82 -11.40 -25.59
CA ASN A 146 -1.23 -11.93 -26.88
C ASN A 146 -2.07 -13.19 -26.69
N SER A 147 -3.28 -13.17 -27.24
CA SER A 147 -4.25 -14.26 -27.25
C SER A 147 -5.00 -14.26 -28.59
N ASP A 148 -5.75 -15.33 -28.88
CA ASP A 148 -6.54 -15.44 -30.11
C ASP A 148 -7.56 -14.29 -30.30
N LEU A 149 -7.98 -13.64 -29.20
CA LEU A 149 -9.02 -12.61 -29.22
C LEU A 149 -8.47 -11.20 -29.02
N LYS A 150 -7.24 -11.07 -28.53
CA LYS A 150 -6.71 -9.79 -28.07
C LYS A 150 -5.19 -9.76 -28.11
N ASN A 151 -4.68 -8.66 -28.63
CA ASN A 151 -3.27 -8.32 -28.60
C ASN A 151 -3.14 -6.91 -28.02
N SER A 152 -2.40 -6.77 -26.93
CA SER A 152 -2.15 -5.50 -26.28
C SER A 152 -0.68 -5.39 -25.92
N ALA A 153 -0.06 -4.31 -26.34
CA ALA A 153 1.38 -4.12 -26.20
C ALA A 153 1.72 -2.64 -26.05
N HIS A 154 2.86 -2.38 -25.41
CA HIS A 154 3.41 -1.04 -25.38
C HIS A 154 3.95 -0.61 -26.74
N SER A 155 3.93 0.71 -26.98
CA SER A 155 4.51 1.29 -28.18
C SER A 155 6.01 1.00 -28.27
N GLN A 156 6.55 0.96 -29.49
CA GLN A 156 7.99 0.77 -29.67
C GLN A 156 8.77 1.94 -29.04
N GLU A 157 8.25 3.18 -29.14
CA GLU A 157 8.86 4.34 -28.50
C GLU A 157 8.99 4.17 -26.98
N PHE A 158 7.97 3.64 -26.32
CA PHE A 158 8.01 3.39 -24.89
C PHE A 158 8.98 2.26 -24.52
N LYS A 159 8.99 1.17 -25.31
CA LYS A 159 9.95 0.07 -25.14
C LYS A 159 11.39 0.55 -25.30
N ASP A 160 11.67 1.35 -26.32
CA ASP A 160 12.98 1.96 -26.56
C ASP A 160 13.36 2.89 -25.38
N LYS A 161 12.40 3.63 -24.82
CA LYS A 161 12.61 4.49 -23.67
C LYS A 161 12.95 3.70 -22.40
N ILE A 162 12.29 2.56 -22.17
CA ILE A 162 12.62 1.63 -21.08
C ILE A 162 14.00 1.03 -21.30
N GLU A 163 14.30 0.51 -22.50
CA GLU A 163 15.60 -0.09 -22.82
C GLU A 163 16.74 0.93 -22.67
N HIS A 164 16.53 2.15 -23.16
CA HIS A 164 17.47 3.25 -22.95
C HIS A 164 17.62 3.59 -21.47
N SER A 165 16.58 3.41 -20.66
CA SER A 165 16.64 3.60 -19.20
C SER A 165 17.22 2.39 -18.46
N LEU A 166 17.23 1.18 -19.05
CA LEU A 166 17.86 -0.04 -18.49
C LEU A 166 19.37 -0.06 -18.76
N ASN A 167 19.79 0.47 -19.90
CA ASN A 167 21.21 0.63 -20.23
C ASN A 167 21.92 1.68 -19.35
N PHE A 168 21.19 2.33 -18.44
CA PHE A 168 21.69 3.32 -17.51
C PHE A 168 21.03 3.14 -16.13
N PRO A 169 21.74 2.57 -15.14
CA PRO A 169 23.19 2.52 -14.96
C PRO A 169 23.70 1.10 -15.21
N ARG A 170 24.90 1.00 -15.77
CA ARG A 170 25.64 -0.26 -15.72
C ARG A 170 25.74 -0.71 -14.24
N PRO A 171 25.67 -2.03 -13.95
CA PRO A 171 25.97 -2.52 -12.61
C PRO A 171 27.30 -1.92 -12.13
N TRP A 172 27.42 -1.70 -10.82
CA TRP A 172 28.58 -1.05 -10.19
C TRP A 172 29.81 -1.98 -10.16
N THR A 173 30.22 -2.44 -11.32
CA THR A 173 31.36 -3.34 -11.53
C THR A 173 32.67 -2.60 -11.30
N GLU A 174 33.74 -3.33 -10.98
CA GLU A 174 35.10 -2.76 -10.91
C GLU A 174 35.50 -2.09 -12.23
N GLU A 175 34.99 -2.57 -13.35
CA GLU A 175 35.18 -1.97 -14.68
C GLU A 175 34.52 -0.59 -14.79
N TYR A 176 33.27 -0.44 -14.33
CA TYR A 176 32.58 0.85 -14.32
C TYR A 176 33.20 1.85 -13.33
N LYS A 177 33.65 1.37 -12.15
CA LYS A 177 34.43 2.18 -11.19
C LYS A 177 35.74 2.67 -11.82
N THR A 178 36.41 1.80 -12.58
CA THR A 178 37.66 2.13 -13.28
C THR A 178 37.41 3.15 -14.39
N GLU A 179 36.32 3.03 -15.14
CA GLU A 179 35.93 3.99 -16.19
C GLU A 179 35.64 5.40 -15.61
N LEU A 180 34.93 5.48 -14.47
CA LEU A 180 34.70 6.73 -13.73
C LEU A 180 36.00 7.32 -13.14
N PHE A 181 36.90 6.47 -12.65
CA PHE A 181 38.20 6.89 -12.12
C PHE A 181 39.12 7.45 -13.21
N LEU A 182 39.09 6.86 -14.42
CA LEU A 182 39.89 7.29 -15.56
C LEU A 182 39.32 8.54 -16.27
N ASN A 183 38.08 8.92 -16.00
CA ASN A 183 37.46 10.13 -16.54
C ASN A 183 36.73 10.92 -15.43
N PRO A 184 37.47 11.65 -14.57
CA PRO A 184 36.88 12.34 -13.41
C PRO A 184 35.89 13.46 -13.77
N ASP A 185 35.91 13.96 -15.01
CA ASP A 185 34.95 14.93 -15.53
C ASP A 185 33.69 14.27 -16.11
N ALA A 186 33.70 12.95 -16.35
CA ALA A 186 32.51 12.18 -16.63
C ALA A 186 31.69 12.08 -15.34
N LYS A 187 30.89 13.11 -15.07
CA LYS A 187 29.81 12.99 -14.09
C LYS A 187 29.01 11.73 -14.44
N PRO A 188 28.86 10.75 -13.53
CA PRO A 188 28.00 9.60 -13.80
C PRO A 188 26.64 10.16 -14.20
N LYS A 189 26.29 10.01 -15.48
CA LYS A 189 25.16 10.74 -16.04
C LYS A 189 23.85 10.31 -15.38
N PHE A 190 23.80 9.13 -14.74
CA PHE A 190 22.65 8.64 -13.99
C PHE A 190 23.09 7.66 -12.89
N GLU A 191 22.85 8.02 -11.62
CA GLU A 191 22.68 7.06 -10.53
C GLU A 191 21.21 6.62 -10.55
N VAL A 192 20.89 5.47 -11.15
CA VAL A 192 19.66 4.72 -10.79
C VAL A 192 20.06 3.70 -9.73
N PHE A 193 20.69 4.21 -8.68
CA PHE A 193 20.57 3.60 -7.38
C PHE A 193 19.73 4.59 -6.61
N TYR A 194 18.41 4.39 -6.63
CA TYR A 194 17.67 4.82 -5.45
C TYR A 194 18.25 3.98 -4.33
N ASP A 195 19.12 4.61 -3.55
CA ASP A 195 19.35 4.27 -2.17
C ASP A 195 18.72 5.38 -1.34
N THR A 196 17.42 5.55 -1.53
CA THR A 196 16.70 6.66 -0.91
C THR A 196 16.14 6.19 0.41
N LYS A 197 16.71 6.72 1.50
CA LYS A 197 16.17 6.51 2.85
C LYS A 197 14.76 7.09 2.94
N ILE A 198 13.82 6.30 3.44
CA ILE A 198 12.46 6.79 3.73
C ILE A 198 12.51 7.65 5.00
N LYS A 199 12.07 8.90 4.90
CA LYS A 199 12.30 9.91 5.96
C LYS A 199 11.38 9.76 7.19
N ASN A 200 10.18 9.22 7.01
CA ASN A 200 9.19 9.06 8.07
C ASN A 200 8.26 7.87 7.78
N LEU A 201 7.47 7.48 8.78
CA LEU A 201 6.54 6.34 8.71
C LEU A 201 5.11 6.71 8.30
N PHE A 202 4.80 7.99 8.10
CA PHE A 202 3.41 8.43 7.90
C PHE A 202 2.91 8.14 6.50
N LEU A 203 1.76 7.48 6.39
CA LEU A 203 1.08 7.18 5.12
C LEU A 203 0.16 8.34 4.73
N ASP A 204 0.03 8.59 3.43
CA ASP A 204 -0.62 9.80 2.92
C ASP A 204 -2.04 9.54 2.41
N GLU A 205 -2.29 8.39 1.79
CA GLU A 205 -3.56 8.11 1.11
C GLU A 205 -3.79 6.60 0.97
N ILE A 206 -5.06 6.19 0.98
CA ILE A 206 -5.49 4.84 0.61
C ILE A 206 -6.77 4.92 -0.23
N ILE A 207 -6.87 4.09 -1.26
CA ILE A 207 -8.14 3.80 -1.94
C ILE A 207 -8.32 2.30 -2.12
N GLU A 208 -9.58 1.85 -2.22
CA GLU A 208 -9.92 0.55 -2.80
C GLU A 208 -9.82 0.66 -4.32
N GLY A 209 -9.05 -0.24 -4.93
CA GLY A 209 -8.86 -0.27 -6.38
C GLY A 209 -10.07 -0.83 -7.12
N GLU A 210 -10.30 -0.35 -8.35
CA GLU A 210 -11.37 -0.79 -9.25
C GLU A 210 -11.33 -2.31 -9.49
N GLU A 211 -10.15 -2.92 -9.47
CA GLU A 211 -9.99 -4.37 -9.62
C GLU A 211 -10.66 -5.19 -8.51
N SER A 212 -10.95 -4.57 -7.36
CA SER A 212 -11.64 -5.24 -6.25
C SER A 212 -13.05 -5.69 -6.64
N ALA A 213 -13.70 -4.98 -7.58
CA ALA A 213 -15.02 -5.35 -8.09
C ALA A 213 -15.02 -6.68 -8.85
N GLU A 214 -13.87 -7.07 -9.43
CA GLU A 214 -13.70 -8.29 -10.21
C GLU A 214 -13.31 -9.50 -9.36
N MET A 215 -13.04 -9.30 -8.06
CA MET A 215 -12.47 -10.34 -7.20
C MET A 215 -13.35 -10.58 -5.95
N PRO A 216 -14.22 -11.59 -5.96
CA PRO A 216 -15.01 -11.95 -4.79
C PRO A 216 -14.14 -12.21 -3.56
N ASN A 217 -14.54 -11.66 -2.41
CA ASN A 217 -13.85 -11.80 -1.12
C ASN A 217 -12.41 -11.29 -1.06
N THR A 218 -11.97 -10.54 -2.07
CA THR A 218 -10.64 -9.92 -2.11
C THR A 218 -10.82 -8.42 -2.34
N THR A 219 -10.00 -7.60 -1.70
CA THR A 219 -9.88 -6.17 -2.01
C THR A 219 -8.44 -5.87 -2.36
N ILE A 220 -8.24 -5.09 -3.41
CA ILE A 220 -6.97 -4.47 -3.74
C ILE A 220 -6.99 -3.06 -3.14
N PHE A 221 -6.03 -2.78 -2.26
CA PHE A 221 -5.77 -1.43 -1.78
C PHE A 221 -4.56 -0.84 -2.48
N TYR A 222 -4.67 0.43 -2.83
CA TYR A 222 -3.55 1.27 -3.21
C TYR A 222 -3.23 2.19 -2.04
N VAL A 223 -2.01 2.08 -1.50
CA VAL A 223 -1.55 2.91 -0.37
C VAL A 223 -0.38 3.78 -0.82
N LEU A 224 -0.49 5.09 -0.60
CA LEU A 224 0.53 6.07 -0.98
C LEU A 224 1.38 6.51 0.22
N LYS A 225 2.69 6.60 -0.01
CA LYS A 225 3.71 7.20 0.85
C LYS A 225 4.63 8.07 0.02
N ASP A 226 4.51 9.39 0.09
CA ASP A 226 5.17 10.38 -0.75
C ASP A 226 4.99 10.07 -2.25
N LYS A 227 5.95 9.35 -2.85
CA LYS A 227 5.97 8.89 -4.25
C LYS A 227 6.04 7.37 -4.37
N LEU A 228 5.92 6.66 -3.25
CA LEU A 228 5.95 5.22 -3.13
C LEU A 228 4.52 4.70 -3.01
N LEU A 229 4.13 3.81 -3.90
CA LEU A 229 2.81 3.21 -3.99
C LEU A 229 2.89 1.72 -3.66
N PHE A 230 2.14 1.29 -2.66
CA PHE A 230 1.95 -0.12 -2.36
C PHE A 230 0.65 -0.60 -2.97
N ARG A 231 0.70 -1.64 -3.79
CA ARG A 231 -0.48 -2.37 -4.26
C ARG A 231 -0.65 -3.61 -3.39
N ILE A 232 -1.66 -3.59 -2.53
CA ILE A 232 -1.84 -4.58 -1.45
C ILE A 232 -3.14 -5.35 -1.69
N LYS A 233 -3.04 -6.65 -1.88
CA LYS A 233 -4.18 -7.56 -1.96
C LYS A 233 -4.53 -8.08 -0.56
N VAL A 234 -5.80 -7.97 -0.20
CA VAL A 234 -6.30 -8.35 1.13
C VAL A 234 -7.50 -9.26 0.99
N ASN A 235 -7.47 -10.39 1.67
CA ASN A 235 -8.64 -11.23 1.91
C ASN A 235 -8.74 -11.57 3.40
N ASN A 236 -9.70 -12.42 3.78
CA ASN A 236 -9.93 -12.76 5.20
C ASN A 236 -8.79 -13.56 5.86
N GLU A 237 -7.89 -14.11 5.05
CA GLU A 237 -6.82 -15.00 5.52
C GLU A 237 -5.47 -14.28 5.53
N ASN A 238 -5.17 -13.56 4.44
CA ASN A 238 -3.84 -13.09 4.12
C ASN A 238 -3.85 -11.66 3.58
N VAL A 239 -2.72 -10.99 3.79
CA VAL A 239 -2.36 -9.72 3.16
C VAL A 239 -1.12 -9.98 2.31
N GLU A 240 -1.18 -9.58 1.04
CA GLU A 240 -0.14 -9.76 0.06
C GLU A 240 0.23 -8.41 -0.56
N ILE A 241 1.47 -7.97 -0.36
CA ILE A 241 2.02 -6.80 -1.05
C ILE A 241 2.47 -7.27 -2.43
N GLN A 242 1.68 -6.96 -3.44
CA GLN A 242 1.88 -7.50 -4.78
C GLN A 242 3.04 -6.80 -5.47
N ASN A 243 3.04 -5.46 -5.43
CA ASN A 243 4.06 -4.59 -6.02
C ASN A 243 4.28 -3.37 -5.12
N ILE A 244 5.51 -2.84 -5.17
CA ILE A 244 5.85 -1.54 -4.61
C ILE A 244 6.41 -0.71 -5.76
N ILE A 245 5.72 0.37 -6.10
CA ILE A 245 6.00 1.20 -7.26
C ILE A 245 6.50 2.56 -6.78
N TYR A 246 7.60 3.04 -7.35
CA TYR A 246 8.18 4.33 -7.01
C TYR A 246 8.17 5.28 -8.20
N PHE A 247 7.63 6.47 -7.97
CA PHE A 247 7.55 7.57 -8.94
C PHE A 247 8.62 8.64 -8.65
N ASP A 248 9.87 8.19 -8.55
CA ASP A 248 11.10 8.98 -8.33
C ASP A 248 11.07 10.41 -8.92
N LYS A 249 10.86 10.53 -10.23
CA LYS A 249 10.98 11.74 -11.04
C LYS A 249 9.64 12.42 -11.27
N SER A 250 8.58 11.96 -10.60
CA SER A 250 7.28 12.60 -10.71
C SER A 250 7.36 14.07 -10.29
N LYS A 251 6.79 14.94 -11.13
CA LYS A 251 6.70 16.38 -10.87
C LYS A 251 5.33 16.79 -10.33
N SER A 252 4.41 15.83 -10.23
CA SER A 252 3.00 16.05 -9.89
C SER A 252 2.60 15.17 -8.71
N LYS A 253 1.52 15.53 -8.00
CA LYS A 253 0.93 14.65 -6.99
C LYS A 253 0.45 13.36 -7.66
N ILE A 254 0.78 12.21 -7.08
CA ILE A 254 0.32 10.91 -7.55
C ILE A 254 -1.18 10.75 -7.28
N SER A 255 -1.94 10.41 -8.32
CA SER A 255 -3.38 10.13 -8.24
C SER A 255 -3.61 8.62 -8.20
N LEU A 256 -4.12 8.12 -7.07
CA LEU A 256 -4.39 6.70 -6.91
C LEU A 256 -5.54 6.21 -7.81
N ASN A 257 -6.59 7.02 -7.98
CA ASN A 257 -7.73 6.67 -8.85
C ASN A 257 -7.29 6.50 -10.31
N LEU A 258 -6.45 7.41 -10.82
CA LEU A 258 -5.90 7.28 -12.17
C LEU A 258 -5.12 5.98 -12.33
N ILE A 259 -4.24 5.66 -11.37
CA ILE A 259 -3.42 4.46 -11.42
C ILE A 259 -4.28 3.20 -11.35
N SER A 260 -5.24 3.14 -10.42
CA SER A 260 -6.13 1.99 -10.29
C SER A 260 -6.94 1.75 -11.56
N ASN A 261 -7.48 2.81 -12.16
CA ASN A 261 -8.25 2.69 -13.41
C ASN A 261 -7.39 2.20 -14.59
N ILE A 262 -6.15 2.69 -14.71
CA ILE A 262 -5.21 2.23 -15.75
C ILE A 262 -4.83 0.76 -15.53
N VAL A 263 -4.54 0.36 -14.29
CA VAL A 263 -4.24 -1.04 -13.95
C VAL A 263 -5.45 -1.93 -14.19
N HIS A 264 -6.66 -1.51 -13.83
CA HIS A 264 -7.88 -2.27 -14.10
C HIS A 264 -8.04 -2.53 -15.61
N SER A 265 -7.91 -1.50 -16.45
CA SER A 265 -8.02 -1.65 -17.90
C SER A 265 -6.87 -2.49 -18.50
N GLY A 266 -5.61 -2.14 -18.22
CA GLY A 266 -4.45 -2.74 -18.87
C GLY A 266 -3.99 -4.08 -18.28
N PHE A 267 -4.09 -4.25 -16.96
CA PHE A 267 -3.62 -5.45 -16.28
C PHE A 267 -4.73 -6.49 -16.06
N VAL A 268 -5.96 -6.07 -15.72
CA VAL A 268 -7.07 -7.01 -15.48
C VAL A 268 -7.77 -7.38 -16.79
N HIS A 269 -8.14 -6.39 -17.58
CA HIS A 269 -8.85 -6.64 -18.84
C HIS A 269 -7.91 -6.82 -20.04
N HIS A 270 -6.62 -6.53 -19.90
CA HIS A 270 -5.65 -6.52 -21.00
C HIS A 270 -6.05 -5.58 -22.14
N ASP A 271 -6.81 -4.51 -21.88
CA ASP A 271 -7.21 -3.53 -22.90
C ASP A 271 -6.01 -2.70 -23.37
N GLN A 272 -5.86 -2.52 -24.69
CA GLN A 272 -4.82 -1.65 -25.26
C GLN A 272 -4.90 -0.22 -24.69
N GLU A 273 -6.11 0.27 -24.40
CA GLU A 273 -6.31 1.58 -23.77
C GLU A 273 -5.54 1.70 -22.44
N GLY A 274 -5.46 0.63 -21.64
CA GLY A 274 -4.67 0.64 -20.42
C GLY A 274 -3.17 0.79 -20.66
N TYR A 275 -2.63 0.17 -21.71
CA TYR A 275 -1.23 0.31 -22.12
C TYR A 275 -0.97 1.74 -22.60
N ASP A 276 -1.82 2.24 -23.50
CA ASP A 276 -1.72 3.59 -24.05
C ASP A 276 -1.79 4.64 -22.93
N ARG A 277 -2.68 4.47 -21.95
CA ARG A 277 -2.82 5.41 -20.83
C ARG A 277 -1.67 5.32 -19.82
N LEU A 278 -1.02 4.17 -19.65
CA LEU A 278 0.22 4.11 -18.89
C LEU A 278 1.30 5.01 -19.55
N GLU A 279 1.39 5.00 -20.87
CA GLU A 279 2.37 5.82 -21.60
C GLU A 279 1.96 7.30 -21.64
N GLU A 280 0.74 7.58 -22.07
CA GLU A 280 0.25 8.93 -22.31
C GLU A 280 -0.12 9.65 -21.01
N ASP A 281 -0.97 9.06 -20.18
CA ASP A 281 -1.44 9.72 -18.97
C ASP A 281 -0.33 9.73 -17.90
N ILE A 282 0.19 8.56 -17.50
CA ILE A 282 1.15 8.45 -16.40
C ILE A 282 2.49 9.08 -16.77
N VAL A 283 3.13 8.62 -17.85
CA VAL A 283 4.50 9.05 -18.17
C VAL A 283 4.53 10.48 -18.73
N ASN A 284 3.65 10.81 -19.68
CA ASN A 284 3.76 12.06 -20.45
C ASN A 284 2.92 13.20 -19.87
N LYS A 285 1.59 13.05 -19.78
CA LYS A 285 0.63 14.11 -19.45
C LYS A 285 0.70 14.54 -17.98
N TYR A 286 0.63 13.59 -17.05
CA TYR A 286 0.75 13.87 -15.62
C TYR A 286 2.21 13.96 -15.15
N ARG A 287 3.16 13.63 -16.04
CA ARG A 287 4.61 13.77 -15.82
C ARG A 287 5.07 13.01 -14.57
N TYR A 288 4.52 11.82 -14.35
CA TYR A 288 5.02 10.92 -13.30
C TYR A 288 6.36 10.28 -13.69
N ASN A 289 6.70 10.34 -15.00
CA ASN A 289 7.83 9.63 -15.60
C ASN A 289 7.60 8.11 -15.61
N ILE A 290 8.56 7.34 -16.13
CA ILE A 290 8.50 5.87 -16.08
C ILE A 290 8.60 5.45 -14.62
N PRO A 291 7.58 4.78 -14.06
CA PRO A 291 7.65 4.27 -12.70
C PRO A 291 8.62 3.10 -12.58
N SER A 292 9.21 2.93 -11.41
CA SER A 292 10.03 1.76 -11.09
C SER A 292 9.32 0.82 -10.13
N GLU A 293 9.44 -0.48 -10.34
CA GLU A 293 9.25 -1.45 -9.27
C GLU A 293 10.48 -1.43 -8.37
N VAL A 294 10.24 -1.43 -7.06
CA VAL A 294 11.29 -1.28 -6.05
C VAL A 294 11.18 -2.33 -4.96
N LEU A 295 12.33 -2.63 -4.38
CA LEU A 295 12.44 -3.36 -3.13
C LEU A 295 12.64 -2.36 -1.99
N LEU A 296 12.07 -2.67 -0.83
CA LEU A 296 12.46 -2.01 0.40
C LEU A 296 13.58 -2.83 1.01
N ILE A 297 14.73 -2.23 1.27
CA ILE A 297 15.89 -2.91 1.83
C ILE A 297 16.25 -2.31 3.18
N ASN A 298 16.65 -3.16 4.13
CA ASN A 298 17.21 -2.74 5.39
C ASN A 298 18.74 -2.83 5.32
N LYS A 299 19.42 -1.69 5.33
CA LYS A 299 20.89 -1.64 5.28
C LYS A 299 21.54 -1.83 6.67
N GLY A 300 20.74 -1.92 7.73
CA GLY A 300 21.20 -1.82 9.10
C GLY A 300 21.57 -0.39 9.48
N GLU A 301 21.89 -0.18 10.74
CA GLU A 301 22.56 1.04 11.17
C GLU A 301 24.02 0.91 10.72
N ARG A 302 24.43 1.68 9.69
CA ARG A 302 25.85 1.92 9.49
C ARG A 302 26.31 2.64 10.75
N ASN A 303 27.15 1.99 11.55
CA ASN A 303 27.97 2.71 12.52
C ASN A 303 28.81 3.69 11.70
N GLU A 304 28.34 4.92 11.56
CA GLU A 304 29.12 6.03 11.02
C GLU A 304 30.22 6.29 12.06
N ASN A 305 31.34 5.58 11.89
CA ASN A 305 32.61 5.91 12.53
C ASN A 305 33.34 6.97 11.71
#